data_AF-R5J1F0-F1
#
_entry.id   AF-R5J1F0-F1
#
_cell.length_a   1.000
_cell.length_b   1.000
_cell.length_c   1.000
_cell.angle_alpha   90.00
_cell.angle_beta   90.00
_cell.angle_gamma   90.00
#
_symmetry.space_group_name_H-M   'P 1'
#
loop_
_entity.id
_entity.type
_entity.pdbx_description
1 polymer ?
#
loop_
_entity_poly.entity_id
_entity_poly.type
_entity_poly.pdbx_seq_one_letter_code
_entity_poly.pdbx_strand_id
1 'polypeptide(L)' 'MTLDLQFKIKENENYLRYLRQHAYWYKTLNRTPWEFKRFEEEVKREYHLSKVDRLERAFNTFEMLEKILVSFQ' A
#
# COMPACT_ATOMS: atom_id res chain seq x y z
N MET A 1 8.06 19.73 0.41
CA MET A 1 7.48 18.69 -0.47
C MET A 1 7.21 19.42 -1.75
N THR A 2 7.50 18.84 -2.91
CA THR A 2 7.06 19.48 -4.16
C THR A 2 5.52 19.48 -4.23
N LEU A 3 4.94 20.40 -4.99
CA LEU A 3 3.48 20.45 -5.16
C LEU A 3 2.95 19.15 -5.77
N ASP A 4 3.65 18.61 -6.79
CA ASP A 4 3.33 17.33 -7.42
C ASP A 4 3.25 16.19 -6.40
N LEU A 5 4.15 16.19 -5.43
CA LEU A 5 4.17 15.18 -4.38
C LEU A 5 2.96 15.29 -3.45
N GLN A 6 2.56 16.52 -3.12
CA GLN A 6 1.38 16.77 -2.31
C GLN A 6 0.11 16.32 -3.02
N PHE A 7 0.00 16.57 -4.33
CA PHE A 7 -1.12 16.06 -5.14
C PHE A 7 -1.13 14.53 -5.17
N LYS A 8 0.01 13.90 -5.49
CA LYS A 8 0.15 12.44 -5.51
C LYS A 8 -0.25 11.76 -4.19
N ILE A 9 0.07 12.38 -3.07
CA ILE A 9 -0.32 11.88 -1.74
C ILE A 9 -1.81 12.10 -1.47
N LYS A 10 -2.37 13.25 -1.85
CA LYS A 10 -3.80 13.56 -1.64
C LYS A 10 -4.72 12.70 -2.50
N GLU A 11 -4.29 12.33 -3.70
CA GLU A 11 -5.05 11.49 -4.64
C GLU A 11 -5.10 10.01 -4.22
N ASN A 12 -4.20 9.57 -3.34
CA ASN A 12 -4.17 8.20 -2.85
C ASN A 12 -4.48 8.15 -1.36
N GLU A 13 -5.66 7.63 -1.02
CA GLU A 13 -6.14 7.57 0.36
C GLU A 13 -5.19 6.82 1.30
N ASN A 14 -4.52 5.76 0.82
CA ASN A 14 -3.54 5.03 1.62
C ASN A 14 -2.30 5.88 1.92
N TYR A 15 -1.80 6.64 0.95
CA TYR A 15 -0.69 7.56 1.17
C TYR A 15 -1.08 8.66 2.15
N LEU A 16 -2.26 9.27 1.97
CA LEU A 16 -2.76 10.31 2.87
C LEU A 16 -2.95 9.79 4.30
N ARG A 17 -3.54 8.60 4.46
CA ARG A 17 -3.74 7.96 5.76
C ARG A 17 -2.42 7.65 6.45
N TYR A 18 -1.49 7.01 5.74
CA TYR A 18 -0.17 6.68 6.27
C TYR A 18 0.61 7.94 6.65
N LEU A 19 0.60 8.98 5.82
CA LEU A 19 1.28 10.25 6.11
C LEU A 19 0.74 10.90 7.40
N ARG A 20 -0.58 10.82 7.66
CA ARG A 20 -1.21 11.35 8.88
C ARG A 20 -0.82 10.55 10.14
N GLN A 21 -0.66 9.24 10.01
CA GLN A 21 -0.25 8.35 11.11
C GLN A 21 1.24 8.47 11.41
N HIS A 22 2.05 8.69 10.38
CA HIS A 22 3.51 8.71 10.43
C HIS A 22 4.04 10.12 10.16
N ALA A 23 3.76 11.04 11.08
CA ALA A 23 3.98 12.47 10.86
C ALA A 23 5.45 12.87 10.58
N TYR A 24 6.43 12.03 10.92
CA TYR A 24 7.83 12.26 10.56
C TYR A 24 8.05 12.35 9.04
N TRP A 25 7.20 11.69 8.24
CA TRP A 25 7.25 11.76 6.79
C TRP A 25 6.92 13.15 6.25
N TYR A 26 6.12 13.97 6.94
CA TYR A 26 5.95 15.37 6.56
C TYR A 26 7.30 16.10 6.53
N LYS A 27 8.12 15.92 7.58
CA LYS A 27 9.45 16.54 7.70
C LYS A 27 10.41 15.99 6.65
N THR A 28 10.45 14.67 6.48
CA THR A 28 11.34 14.00 5.52
C THR A 28 11.03 14.41 4.09
N LEU A 29 9.77 14.26 3.64
CA LEU A 29 9.39 14.63 2.27
C LEU A 29 9.43 16.16 2.06
N ASN A 30 9.38 16.96 3.14
CA ASN A 30 9.58 18.39 3.04
C ASN A 30 11.01 18.79 2.72
N ARG A 31 11.99 18.11 3.32
CA ARG A 31 13.42 18.36 3.14
C ARG A 31 14.01 17.62 1.95
N THR A 32 13.47 16.43 1.68
CA THR A 32 14.09 15.42 0.83
C THR A 32 13.00 14.75 -0.02
N PRO A 33 12.43 15.47 -1.03
CA PRO A 33 11.29 14.96 -1.80
C PRO A 33 11.57 13.65 -2.56
N TRP A 34 12.84 13.36 -2.87
CA TRP A 34 13.24 12.13 -3.56
C TRP A 34 13.10 10.86 -2.70
N GLU A 35 12.91 10.99 -1.39
CA GLU A 35 12.61 9.86 -0.48
C GLU A 35 11.18 9.31 -0.66
N PHE A 36 10.39 9.85 -1.57
CA PHE A 36 9.02 9.38 -1.82
C PHE A 36 8.95 7.89 -2.14
N LYS A 37 9.94 7.33 -2.85
CA LYS A 37 9.96 5.90 -3.16
C LYS A 37 10.03 5.05 -1.88
N ARG A 38 10.83 5.49 -0.90
CA ARG A 38 10.93 4.83 0.40
C ARG A 38 9.61 4.96 1.18
N PHE A 39 9.00 6.13 1.18
CA PHE A 39 7.65 6.33 1.74
C PHE A 39 6.63 5.36 1.12
N GLU A 40 6.61 5.25 -0.21
CA GLU A 40 5.71 4.34 -0.92
C GLU A 40 5.95 2.87 -0.57
N GLU A 41 7.21 2.46 -0.42
CA GLU A 41 7.57 1.11 -0.01
C GLU A 41 7.16 0.79 1.43
N GLU A 42 7.24 1.75 2.35
CA GLU A 42 6.74 1.58 3.72
C GLU A 42 5.21 1.48 3.76
N VAL A 43 4.49 2.34 3.03
CA VAL A 43 3.02 2.23 2.90
C VAL A 43 2.61 0.86 2.38
N LYS A 44 3.29 0.37 1.34
CA LYS A 44 3.00 -0.94 0.73
C LYS A 44 3.23 -2.08 1.71
N ARG A 45 4.27 -2.00 2.54
CA ARG A 45 4.54 -2.99 3.58
C ARG A 45 3.48 -2.97 4.67
N GLU A 46 3.14 -1.79 5.19
CA GLU A 46 2.19 -1.68 6.32
C GLU A 46 0.77 -2.11 5.94
N TYR A 47 0.33 -1.81 4.71
CA TYR A 47 -1.00 -2.19 4.25
C TYR A 47 -1.05 -3.49 3.45
N HIS A 48 0.04 -4.25 3.42
CA HIS A 48 0.15 -5.48 2.64
C HIS A 48 -0.31 -5.26 1.19
N LEU A 49 0.10 -4.16 0.56
CA LEU A 49 -0.29 -3.82 -0.83
C LEU A 49 0.75 -4.28 -1.85
N SER A 50 1.71 -5.10 -1.43
CA SER A 50 2.73 -5.62 -2.31
C SER A 50 2.11 -6.53 -3.38
N LYS A 51 2.82 -6.72 -4.48
CA LYS A 51 2.36 -7.63 -5.54
C LYS A 51 2.25 -9.07 -5.01
N VAL A 52 3.12 -9.45 -4.06
CA VAL A 52 3.12 -10.75 -3.40
C VAL A 52 1.83 -10.92 -2.59
N ASP A 53 1.46 -9.95 -1.76
CA ASP A 53 0.25 -10.01 -0.93
C ASP A 53 -1.05 -10.07 -1.76
N ARG A 54 -1.02 -9.54 -3.00
CA ARG A 54 -2.15 -9.65 -3.94
C ARG A 54 -2.22 -11.02 -4.58
N LEU A 55 -1.06 -11.61 -4.95
CA LEU A 55 -0.99 -12.96 -5.48
C LEU A 55 -1.42 -13.98 -4.42
N GLU A 56 -0.94 -13.85 -3.19
CA GLU A 56 -1.30 -14.74 -2.08
C GLU A 56 -2.81 -14.71 -1.79
N ARG A 57 -3.44 -13.53 -1.81
CA ARG A 57 -4.90 -13.43 -1.71
C ARG A 57 -5.64 -14.09 -2.86
N ALA A 58 -5.12 -13.99 -4.09
CA ALA A 58 -5.72 -14.65 -5.25
C ALA A 58 -5.62 -16.18 -5.12
N PHE A 59 -4.45 -16.70 -4.70
CA PHE A 59 -4.26 -18.14 -4.44
C PHE A 59 -5.19 -18.63 -3.32
N ASN A 60 -5.26 -17.95 -2.18
CA ASN A 60 -6.15 -18.31 -1.08
C ASN A 60 -7.63 -18.32 -1.51
N THR A 61 -8.04 -17.36 -2.36
CA THR A 61 -9.41 -17.33 -2.90
C THR A 61 -9.66 -18.53 -3.81
N PHE A 62 -8.70 -18.88 -4.68
CA PHE A 62 -8.80 -20.02 -5.58
C PHE A 62 -8.89 -21.35 -4.81
N GLU A 63 -8.04 -21.56 -3.79
CA GLU A 63 -8.10 -22.75 -2.93
C GLU A 63 -9.43 -22.87 -2.18
N MET A 64 -10.01 -21.75 -1.73
CA MET A 64 -11.32 -21.77 -1.06
C MET A 64 -12.42 -22.18 -2.02
N LEU A 65 -12.41 -21.68 -3.26
CA LEU A 65 -13.37 -22.07 -4.29
C LEU A 65 -13.23 -23.55 -4.67
N GLU A 66 -12.00 -24.04 -4.81
CA GLU A 66 -11.74 -25.47 -5.07
C GLU A 66 -12.30 -26.35 -3.95
N LYS A 67 -12.04 -26.01 -2.68
CA LYS A 67 -12.58 -26.74 -1.52
C LYS A 67 -14.12 -26.74 -1.51
N ILE A 68 -14.74 -25.62 -1.86
CA ILE A 68 -16.20 -25.51 -1.96
C ILE A 68 -16.72 -26.42 -3.07
N LEU A 69 -16.11 -26.41 -4.25
CA LEU A 69 -16.52 -27.27 -5.38
C LEU A 69 -16.39 -28.77 -5.04
N VAL A 70 -15.28 -29.18 -4.42
CA VAL A 70 -15.08 -30.56 -3.98
C VAL A 70 -16.08 -30.97 -2.91
N SER A 71 -16.49 -30.05 -2.02
CA SER A 71 -17.49 -30.34 -0.97
C SER A 71 -18.91 -30.58 -1.48
N PHE A 72 -19.20 -30.23 -2.75
CA PHE A 72 -20.50 -30.47 -3.39
C PHE A 72 -20.53 -31.74 -4.26
N GLN A 73 -19.43 -32.50 -4.34
CA GLN A 73 -19.36 -33.84 -4.96
C GLN A 73 -19.37 -34.95 -3.90
#